data_AF-A0A7J3D6Z7-F1
#
_entry.id   AF-A0A7J3D6Z7-F1
#
_cell.length_a   1.000
_cell.length_b   1.000
_cell.length_c   1.000
_cell.angle_alpha   90.00
_cell.angle_beta   90.00
_cell.angle_gamma   90.00
#
_symmetry.space_group_name_H-M   'P 1'
#
loop_
_entity.id
_entity.type
_entity.pdbx_description
1 polymer ?
#
loop_
_entity_poly.entity_id
_entity_poly.type
_entity_poly.pdbx_seq_one_letter_code
_entity_poly.pdbx_strand_id
1 'polypeptide(L)'
;MKTEYAHLFKSIWAICWKDIKLYYAKGPIVVTGVLFPIFLWIAFYAGKGLELKEGLASLITLTLFFTASSVTPIIAPGRLGKGLSR
;
A
#
# COMPACT_ATOMS: atom_id res chain seq x y z
N MET A 1 -16.85 7.32 -30.61
CA MET A 1 -15.50 7.62 -30.09
C MET A 1 -15.50 7.98 -28.60
N LYS A 2 -16.22 9.01 -28.10
CA LYS A 2 -16.24 9.34 -26.64
C LYS A 2 -16.82 8.25 -25.72
N THR A 3 -17.78 7.47 -26.21
CA THR A 3 -18.47 6.42 -25.44
C THR A 3 -17.59 5.20 -25.15
N GLU A 4 -16.62 4.90 -26.02
CA GLU A 4 -15.72 3.76 -25.88
C GLU A 4 -14.73 3.95 -24.72
N TYR A 5 -14.14 5.15 -24.61
CA TYR A 5 -13.27 5.51 -23.49
C TYR A 5 -13.98 5.49 -22.13
N ALA A 6 -15.25 5.89 -22.10
CA ALA A 6 -16.05 5.85 -20.86
C ALA A 6 -16.25 4.42 -20.36
N HIS A 7 -16.46 3.46 -21.27
CA HIS A 7 -16.60 2.05 -20.91
C HIS A 7 -15.27 1.46 -20.43
N LEU A 8 -14.17 1.77 -21.12
CA LEU A 8 -12.82 1.36 -20.71
C LEU A 8 -12.47 1.89 -19.31
N PHE A 9 -12.71 3.18 -19.07
CA PHE A 9 -12.42 3.80 -17.77
C PHE A 9 -13.23 3.16 -16.63
N LYS A 10 -14.52 2.89 -16.86
CA LYS A 10 -15.39 2.21 -15.89
C LYS A 10 -14.89 0.80 -15.56
N SER A 11 -14.47 0.04 -16.58
CA SER A 11 -13.92 -1.31 -16.41
C SER A 11 -12.58 -1.31 -15.67
N ILE A 12 -11.66 -0.40 -16.03
CA ILE A 12 -10.37 -0.23 -15.36
C ILE A 12 -10.61 0.10 -13.87
N TRP A 13 -11.48 1.06 -13.59
CA TRP A 13 -11.81 1.45 -12.22
C TRP A 13 -12.39 0.28 -11.41
N ALA A 14 -13.29 -0.50 -12.00
CA ALA A 14 -13.88 -1.66 -11.34
C ALA A 14 -12.84 -2.75 -11.01
N ILE A 15 -11.87 -2.98 -11.89
CA ILE A 15 -10.77 -3.93 -11.67
C ILE A 15 -9.86 -3.43 -10.55
N CYS A 16 -9.38 -2.18 -10.64
CA CYS A 16 -8.52 -1.58 -9.62
C CYS A 16 -9.16 -1.64 -8.22
N TRP A 17 -10.45 -1.31 -8.13
CA TRP A 17 -11.17 -1.37 -6.86
C TRP A 17 -11.27 -2.80 -6.30
N LYS A 18 -11.51 -3.78 -7.17
CA LYS A 18 -11.56 -5.19 -6.79
C LYS A 18 -10.20 -5.69 -6.31
N ASP A 19 -9.11 -5.31 -6.98
CA ASP A 19 -7.76 -5.69 -6.60
C ASP A 19 -7.34 -5.04 -5.28
N ILE A 20 -7.66 -3.77 -5.05
CA ILE A 20 -7.40 -3.11 -3.76
C ILE A 20 -8.09 -3.88 -2.61
N LYS A 21 -9.36 -4.26 -2.78
CA LYS A 21 -10.06 -5.05 -1.77
C LYS A 21 -9.48 -6.45 -1.57
N LEU A 22 -9.09 -7.15 -2.63
CA LEU A 22 -8.59 -8.51 -2.53
C LEU A 22 -7.18 -8.58 -1.92
N TYR A 23 -6.33 -7.64 -2.32
CA TYR A 23 -4.90 -7.67 -2.00
C TYR A 23 -4.52 -6.78 -0.83
N TYR A 24 -5.10 -5.58 -0.70
CA TYR A 24 -4.67 -4.58 0.28
C TYR A 24 -5.57 -4.49 1.53
N ALA A 25 -6.83 -4.93 1.46
CA ALA A 25 -7.73 -4.95 2.62
C ALA A 25 -7.47 -6.14 3.58
N LYS A 26 -6.20 -6.50 3.78
CA LYS A 26 -5.77 -7.50 4.77
C LYS A 26 -5.21 -6.78 5.99
N GLY A 27 -5.62 -7.22 7.18
CA GLY A 27 -5.20 -6.63 8.45
C GLY A 27 -3.68 -6.33 8.54
N PRO A 28 -2.79 -7.30 8.24
CA PRO A 28 -1.35 -7.07 8.30
C PRO A 28 -0.85 -5.97 7.36
N ILE A 29 -1.42 -5.82 6.16
CA ILE A 29 -0.98 -4.84 5.16
C ILE A 29 -1.43 -3.43 5.55
N VAL A 30 -2.68 -3.29 5.98
CA VAL A 30 -3.20 -1.98 6.42
C VAL A 30 -2.44 -1.49 7.65
N VAL A 31 -2.16 -2.41 8.59
CA VAL A 31 -1.43 -2.09 9.81
C VAL A 31 0.03 -1.74 9.51
N THR A 32 0.75 -2.56 8.73
CA THR A 32 2.18 -2.31 8.45
C THR A 32 2.42 -1.21 7.43
N GLY A 33 1.56 -1.08 6.41
CA GLY A 33 1.74 -0.15 5.30
C GLY A 33 1.21 1.26 5.53
N VAL A 34 0.22 1.44 6.41
CA VAL A 34 -0.45 2.75 6.61
C VAL A 34 -0.47 3.15 8.08
N LEU A 35 -1.01 2.27 8.94
CA LEU A 35 -1.23 2.61 10.35
C LEU A 35 0.10 2.85 11.08
N PHE A 36 1.05 1.92 10.95
CA PHE A 36 2.36 2.02 11.57
C PHE A 36 3.16 3.26 11.15
N PRO A 37 3.29 3.60 9.84
CA PRO A 37 3.91 4.84 9.39
C PRO A 37 3.31 6.11 9.98
N ILE A 38 1.98 6.18 10.12
CA ILE A 38 1.30 7.34 10.70
C ILE A 38 1.64 7.46 12.18
N PHE A 39 1.57 6.37 12.95
CA PHE A 39 1.97 6.38 14.36
C PHE A 39 3.43 6.77 14.55
N LEU A 40 4.31 6.22 13.71
CA LEU A 40 5.73 6.51 13.71
C LEU A 40 5.98 8.00 13.39
N TRP A 41 5.30 8.53 12.37
CA TRP A 41 5.38 9.94 12.03
C TRP A 41 4.91 10.85 13.16
N ILE A 42 3.75 10.57 13.78
CA ILE A 42 3.25 11.35 14.92
C ILE A 42 4.25 11.32 16.08
N ALA A 43 4.81 10.15 16.40
CA ALA A 43 5.78 9.99 17.48
C ALA A 43 7.06 10.82 17.27
N PHE A 44 7.50 10.99 16.02
CA PHE A 44 8.69 11.78 15.71
C PHE A 44 8.41 13.25 15.38
N TYR A 45 7.19 13.58 14.93
CA TYR A 45 6.75 14.94 14.62
C TYR A 45 6.34 15.70 15.88
N ALA A 46 5.66 15.03 16.82
CA ALA A 46 5.27 15.60 18.10
C ALA A 46 6.52 15.98 18.92
N GLY A 47 6.82 17.28 18.95
CA GLY A 47 7.94 17.84 19.72
C GLY A 47 9.15 18.32 18.93
N LYS A 48 9.17 18.18 17.59
CA LYS A 48 10.30 18.68 16.78
C LYS A 48 10.15 20.11 16.25
N GLY A 49 8.98 20.74 16.38
CA GLY A 49 8.76 22.10 15.87
C GLY A 49 8.97 22.26 14.36
N LEU A 50 8.90 21.15 13.61
CA LEU A 50 9.14 21.13 12.17
C LEU A 50 8.05 21.87 11.41
N GLU A 51 8.45 22.55 10.34
CA GLU A 51 7.51 23.11 9.40
C GLU A 51 6.66 21.99 8.80
N LEU A 52 5.37 22.24 8.62
CA LEU A 52 4.39 21.23 8.19
C LEU A 52 4.80 20.55 6.88
N LYS A 53 5.49 21.28 5.99
CA LYS A 53 6.02 20.78 4.73
C LYS A 53 7.09 19.70 4.90
N GLU A 54 8.00 19.86 5.86
CA GLU A 54 9.04 18.88 6.19
C GLU A 54 8.45 17.65 6.88
N GLY A 55 7.47 17.88 7.76
CA GLY A 55 6.64 16.84 8.36
C GLY A 55 5.99 15.96 7.28
N LEU A 56 5.25 16.55 6.35
CA LEU A 56 4.55 15.80 5.31
C LEU A 56 5.49 15.01 4.39
N ALA A 57 6.65 15.55 4.04
CA ALA A 57 7.64 14.85 3.21
C ALA A 57 8.10 13.54 3.88
N SER A 58 8.38 13.58 5.19
CA SER A 58 8.75 12.38 5.95
C SER A 58 7.60 11.38 6.08
N LEU A 59 6.36 11.86 6.28
CA LEU A 59 5.17 11.00 6.31
C LEU A 59 4.97 10.24 4.99
N ILE A 60 5.07 10.96 3.86
CA ILE A 60 4.93 10.36 2.52
C ILE A 60 6.02 9.30 2.32
N THR A 61 7.26 9.63 2.66
CA THR A 61 8.41 8.72 2.52
C THR A 61 8.21 7.44 3.33
N LEU A 62 7.85 7.57 4.62
CA LEU A 62 7.58 6.43 5.50
C LEU A 62 6.42 5.58 4.97
N THR A 63 5.31 6.22 4.61
CA THR A 63 4.11 5.51 4.14
C THR A 63 4.40 4.76 2.83
N LEU A 64 5.12 5.37 1.88
CA LEU A 64 5.50 4.71 0.62
C LEU A 64 6.42 3.51 0.87
N PHE A 65 7.45 3.69 1.69
CA PHE A 65 8.43 2.65 1.99
C PHE A 65 7.77 1.43 2.66
N PHE A 66 6.96 1.66 3.67
CA PHE A 66 6.27 0.59 4.39
C PHE A 66 5.16 -0.06 3.55
N THR A 67 4.39 0.73 2.78
CA THR A 67 3.39 0.19 1.85
C THR A 67 4.05 -0.73 0.82
N ALA A 68 5.12 -0.28 0.16
CA ALA A 68 5.86 -1.09 -0.82
C ALA A 68 6.40 -2.39 -0.21
N SER A 69 6.94 -2.32 1.02
CA SER A 69 7.52 -3.48 1.71
C SER A 69 6.47 -4.49 2.19
N SER A 70 5.24 -4.04 2.48
CA SER A 70 4.16 -4.89 2.98
C SER A 70 3.57 -5.85 1.93
N VAL A 71 3.79 -5.59 0.64
CA VAL A 71 3.25 -6.39 -0.48
C VAL A 71 4.15 -7.58 -0.84
N THR A 72 5.45 -7.50 -0.54
CA THR A 72 6.46 -8.53 -0.85
C THR A 72 6.10 -9.96 -0.39
N PRO A 73 5.53 -10.18 0.82
CA PRO A 73 5.19 -11.53 1.27
C PRO A 73 3.98 -12.16 0.56
N ILE A 74 3.18 -11.38 -0.19
CA ILE A 74 1.94 -11.85 -0.84
C ILE A 74 2.17 -12.31 -2.27
N ILE A 75 3.17 -11.72 -2.95
CA ILE A 75 3.50 -12.06 -4.34
C ILE A 75 4.32 -13.35 -4.39
N ALA A 76 5.16 -13.62 -3.38
CA ALA A 76 5.88 -14.88 -3.27
C ALA A 76 4.89 -16.02 -3.00
N PRO A 77 4.52 -16.84 -4.00
CA PRO A 77 3.60 -17.93 -3.76
C PRO A 77 4.36 -18.97 -2.94
N GLY A 78 3.73 -19.54 -1.90
CA GLY A 78 4.23 -20.72 -1.20
C GLY A 78 4.40 -21.98 -2.07
N ARG A 79 4.45 -21.84 -3.41
CA ARG A 79 4.67 -22.88 -4.40
C ARG A 79 6.15 -23.18 -4.65
N LEU A 80 7.08 -22.29 -4.30
CA LEU A 80 8.52 -22.58 -4.38
C LEU A 80 8.96 -23.70 -3.42
N GLY A 81 8.18 -24.01 -2.37
CA GLY A 81 8.50 -25.06 -1.40
C GLY A 81 7.79 -26.41 -1.60
N LYS A 82 6.90 -26.55 -2.60
CA LYS A 82 6.09 -27.78 -2.78
C LYS A 82 6.47 -28.64 -3.99
N GLY A 83 7.64 -28.37 -4.60
CA GLY A 83 8.10 -29.04 -5.83
C GLY A 83 9.31 -29.96 -5.70
N LEU A 84 9.90 -30.12 -4.51
CA LEU A 84 11.14 -30.91 -4.30
C LEU A 84 10.96 -32.11 -3.34
N SER A 85 9.74 -32.63 -3.22
CA SER A 85 9.47 -33.86 -2.46
C SER A 85 8.47 -34.74 -3.22
N ARG A 86 8.86 -35.15 -4.42
CA ARG A 86 8.32 -36.32 -5.13
C ARG A 86 9.44 -36.95 -5.92
#